data_AF-A0A2L2YM35-F1
#
_entry.id   AF-A0A2L2YM35-F1
#
_cell.length_a   1.000
_cell.length_b   1.000
_cell.length_c   1.000
_cell.angle_alpha   90.00
_cell.angle_beta   90.00
_cell.angle_gamma   90.00
#
_symmetry.space_group_name_H-M   'P 1'
#
loop_
_entity.id
_entity.type
_entity.pdbx_description
1 polymer ?
#
loop_
_entity_poly.entity_id
_entity_poly.type
_entity_poly.pdbx_seq_one_letter_code
_entity_poly.pdbx_strand_id
1 'polypeptide(L)'
;MDKESSKSLFSLLCCPDIYRINFESSSLNEVLSVFEDEILLDCCSSSAEYALVEYLTRIVEPIGWKAVWRSTRKSSIVDSELDFIVEVVNVSLQKLEADVLVKSVIGADLNQIQWIQQEVKKCSSVALPLVELFVISEEDDDEVYLKTALAIEHV
;
A
#
# COMPACT_ATOMS: atom_id res chain seq x y z
N MET A 1 -25.23 2.71 29.30
CA MET A 1 -24.02 3.45 29.73
C MET A 1 -22.87 2.62 29.23
N ASP A 2 -22.53 2.90 27.98
CA ASP A 2 -22.00 1.95 27.04
C ASP A 2 -20.50 1.77 27.28
N LYS A 3 -20.14 0.55 27.68
CA LYS A 3 -18.76 0.07 27.73
C LYS A 3 -18.67 -1.10 26.77
N GLU A 4 -18.86 -0.81 25.49
CA GLU A 4 -18.62 -1.79 24.44
C GLU A 4 -17.42 -1.32 23.61
N SER A 5 -16.31 -1.98 23.91
CA SER A 5 -15.15 -2.16 23.04
C SER A 5 -14.44 -0.89 22.55
N SER A 6 -13.53 -0.40 23.40
CA SER A 6 -12.21 -0.05 22.87
C SER A 6 -11.63 -1.30 22.20
N LYS A 7 -11.93 -1.48 20.91
CA LYS A 7 -11.25 -2.48 20.07
C LYS A 7 -9.76 -2.20 20.22
N SER A 8 -9.06 -3.12 20.88
CA SER A 8 -7.61 -3.11 21.01
C SER A 8 -7.03 -2.87 19.62
N LEU A 9 -6.43 -1.71 19.39
CA LEU A 9 -5.94 -1.30 18.07
C LEU A 9 -4.76 -2.16 17.57
N PHE A 10 -4.24 -3.10 18.37
CA PHE A 10 -3.03 -3.83 18.04
C PHE A 10 -3.10 -5.22 18.67
N SER A 11 -3.85 -6.14 18.06
CA SER A 11 -3.62 -7.57 18.27
C SER A 11 -2.29 -7.96 17.62
N LEU A 12 -1.66 -9.03 18.11
CA LEU A 12 -0.56 -9.74 17.45
C LEU A 12 -1.09 -10.29 16.11
N LEU A 13 -1.25 -9.41 15.12
CA LEU A 13 -1.83 -9.75 13.84
C LEU A 13 -0.78 -10.52 13.05
N CYS A 14 -1.18 -11.69 12.54
CA CYS A 14 -0.50 -12.30 11.42
C CYS A 14 -0.48 -11.30 10.25
N CYS A 15 0.53 -11.42 9.39
CA CYS A 15 0.52 -10.65 8.13
C CYS A 15 -0.77 -11.01 7.36
N PRO A 16 -1.60 -10.02 6.99
CA PRO A 16 -2.81 -10.29 6.26
C PRO A 16 -2.49 -10.79 4.85
N ASP A 17 -3.45 -11.48 4.23
CA ASP A 17 -3.38 -11.80 2.82
C ASP A 17 -3.39 -10.50 1.99
N ILE A 18 -2.44 -10.42 1.06
CA ILE A 18 -2.27 -9.31 0.13
C ILE A 18 -2.45 -9.83 -1.30
N TYR A 19 -2.92 -8.97 -2.18
CA TYR A 19 -2.78 -9.23 -3.61
C TYR A 19 -1.28 -9.38 -3.93
N ARG A 20 -0.94 -10.41 -4.71
CA ARG A 20 0.41 -10.60 -5.24
C ARG A 20 0.33 -10.97 -6.70
N ILE A 21 1.18 -10.35 -7.50
CA ILE A 21 1.57 -10.90 -8.78
C ILE A 21 2.48 -12.10 -8.49
N ASN A 22 1.95 -13.29 -8.71
CA ASN A 22 2.79 -14.47 -8.68
C ASN A 22 3.52 -14.58 -10.01
N PHE A 23 4.75 -14.05 -10.09
CA PHE A 23 5.63 -14.18 -11.27
C PHE A 23 5.99 -15.63 -11.62
N GLU A 24 5.76 -16.60 -10.73
CA GLU A 24 5.91 -18.02 -11.08
C GLU A 24 4.72 -18.54 -11.91
N SER A 25 3.55 -17.89 -11.81
CA SER A 25 2.34 -18.23 -12.58
C SER A 25 2.00 -17.24 -13.70
N SER A 26 2.41 -15.97 -13.55
CA SER A 26 2.30 -14.95 -14.60
C SER A 26 3.51 -15.04 -15.49
N SER A 27 3.31 -15.42 -16.75
CA SER A 27 4.41 -15.48 -17.70
C SER A 27 5.02 -14.07 -17.88
N LEU A 28 6.35 -13.97 -18.07
CA LEU A 28 7.01 -12.70 -18.43
C LEU A 28 6.26 -11.96 -19.56
N ASN A 29 5.63 -12.71 -20.46
CA ASN A 29 4.81 -12.20 -21.55
C ASN A 29 3.55 -11.45 -21.08
N GLU A 30 2.91 -11.87 -20.00
CA GLU A 30 1.74 -11.17 -19.45
C GLU A 30 2.15 -9.80 -18.90
N VAL A 31 3.23 -9.76 -18.11
CA VAL A 31 3.76 -8.50 -17.59
C VAL A 31 4.17 -7.58 -18.74
N LEU A 32 4.90 -8.09 -19.73
CA LEU A 32 5.27 -7.32 -20.92
C LEU A 32 4.04 -6.82 -21.69
N SER A 33 2.99 -7.64 -21.82
CA SER A 33 1.76 -7.20 -22.49
C SER A 33 1.06 -6.06 -21.76
N VAL A 34 1.06 -6.02 -20.42
CA VAL A 34 0.51 -4.87 -19.69
C VAL A 34 1.32 -3.61 -19.99
N PHE A 35 2.65 -3.72 -20.04
CA PHE A 35 3.50 -2.59 -20.41
C PHE A 35 3.29 -2.14 -21.86
N GLU A 36 3.23 -3.06 -22.81
CA GLU A 36 3.06 -2.75 -24.23
C GLU A 36 1.64 -2.26 -24.57
N ASP A 37 0.62 -2.97 -24.09
CA ASP A 37 -0.77 -2.79 -24.51
C ASP A 37 -1.58 -1.84 -23.62
N GLU A 38 -1.12 -1.53 -22.39
CA GLU A 38 -1.87 -0.68 -21.46
C GLU A 38 -1.10 0.54 -20.94
N ILE A 39 0.20 0.39 -20.62
CA ILE A 39 1.00 1.46 -19.99
C ILE A 39 1.67 2.34 -21.05
N LEU A 40 2.54 1.74 -21.87
CA LEU A 40 3.40 2.49 -22.79
C LEU A 40 2.69 2.76 -24.12
N LEU A 41 1.85 1.84 -24.60
CA LEU A 41 1.20 1.96 -25.92
C LEU A 41 2.25 2.33 -27.00
N ASP A 42 1.93 3.29 -27.87
CA ASP A 42 2.86 3.83 -28.88
C ASP A 42 3.70 5.02 -28.36
N CYS A 43 3.91 5.16 -27.05
CA CYS A 43 4.63 6.31 -26.51
C CYS A 43 6.12 6.30 -26.90
N CYS A 44 6.67 7.49 -27.15
CA CYS A 44 8.11 7.65 -27.30
C CYS A 44 8.81 7.46 -25.94
N SER A 45 10.05 6.98 -25.93
CA SER A 45 10.81 6.75 -24.69
C SER A 45 10.93 8.00 -23.79
N SER A 46 10.93 9.20 -24.37
CA SER A 46 10.90 10.48 -23.65
C SER A 46 9.61 10.77 -22.90
N SER A 47 8.55 9.99 -23.14
CA SER A 47 7.21 10.15 -22.59
C SER A 47 6.76 8.96 -21.74
N ALA A 48 7.62 7.96 -21.54
CA ALA A 48 7.30 6.76 -20.77
C ALA A 48 6.88 7.08 -19.31
N GLU A 49 7.55 8.03 -18.67
CA GLU A 49 7.18 8.49 -17.32
C GLU A 49 5.77 9.08 -17.29
N TYR A 50 5.43 9.92 -18.27
CA TYR A 50 4.09 10.49 -18.38
C TYR A 50 3.03 9.42 -18.62
N ALA A 51 3.32 8.45 -19.50
CA ALA A 51 2.42 7.34 -19.80
C ALA A 51 2.15 6.47 -18.56
N LEU A 52 3.19 6.22 -17.75
CA LEU A 52 3.06 5.51 -16.48
C LEU A 52 2.20 6.28 -15.48
N VAL A 53 2.44 7.58 -15.31
CA VAL A 53 1.63 8.43 -14.41
C VAL A 53 0.17 8.49 -14.87
N GLU A 54 -0.08 8.59 -16.18
CA GLU A 54 -1.43 8.58 -16.76
C GLU A 54 -2.14 7.25 -16.51
N TYR A 55 -1.44 6.13 -16.72
CA TYR A 55 -1.95 4.79 -16.43
C TYR A 55 -2.33 4.65 -14.95
N LEU A 56 -1.41 4.99 -14.04
CA LEU A 56 -1.66 4.92 -12.60
C LEU A 56 -2.83 5.80 -12.19
N THR A 57 -2.97 6.99 -12.79
CA THR A 57 -4.07 7.91 -12.50
C THR A 57 -5.44 7.36 -12.84
N ARG A 58 -5.51 6.48 -13.83
CA ARG A 58 -6.77 5.85 -14.24
C ARG A 58 -7.14 4.64 -13.39
N ILE A 59 -6.14 3.95 -12.84
CA ILE A 59 -6.32 2.60 -12.28
C ILE A 59 -6.23 2.56 -10.75
N VAL A 60 -5.39 3.40 -10.15
CA VAL A 60 -5.21 3.42 -8.70
C VAL A 60 -6.37 4.15 -8.05
N GLU A 61 -7.06 3.45 -7.16
CA GLU A 61 -8.11 4.04 -6.34
C GLU A 61 -7.52 5.12 -5.42
N PRO A 62 -8.11 6.32 -5.36
CA PRO A 62 -7.49 7.45 -4.68
C PRO A 62 -7.51 7.33 -3.15
N ILE A 63 -8.46 6.56 -2.60
CA ILE A 63 -8.70 6.40 -1.15
C ILE A 63 -9.37 5.05 -0.85
N GLY A 64 -9.43 4.67 0.43
CA GLY A 64 -10.38 3.68 0.96
C GLY A 64 -9.88 2.24 1.01
N TRP A 65 -8.79 1.93 0.31
CA TRP A 65 -8.13 0.63 0.40
C TRP A 65 -7.18 0.54 1.59
N LYS A 66 -6.98 -0.68 2.08
CA LYS A 66 -6.01 -0.99 3.14
C LYS A 66 -4.78 -1.63 2.54
N ALA A 67 -3.65 -1.44 3.18
CA ALA A 67 -2.39 -2.01 2.72
C ALA A 67 -1.51 -2.43 3.90
N VAL A 68 -0.65 -3.41 3.62
CA VAL A 68 0.57 -3.61 4.38
C VAL A 68 1.59 -2.60 3.86
N TRP A 69 1.95 -1.65 4.71
CA TRP A 69 3.07 -0.77 4.47
C TRP A 69 4.34 -1.45 4.99
N ARG A 70 5.24 -1.83 4.08
CA ARG A 70 6.57 -2.33 4.43
C ARG A 70 7.54 -1.16 4.51
N SER A 71 7.66 -0.58 5.71
CA SER A 71 8.43 0.64 5.88
C SER A 71 9.93 0.44 5.70
N THR A 72 10.59 1.44 5.15
CA THR A 72 12.05 1.54 5.12
C THR A 72 12.52 2.47 6.24
N ARG A 73 13.81 2.47 6.58
CA ARG A 73 14.36 3.47 7.53
C ARG A 73 14.11 4.93 7.14
N LYS A 74 13.82 5.21 5.88
CA LYS A 74 13.57 6.57 5.38
C LYS A 74 12.12 7.00 5.55
N SER A 75 11.19 6.07 5.42
CA SER A 75 9.75 6.32 5.45
C SER A 75 9.13 6.00 6.80
N SER A 76 9.75 5.11 7.59
CA SER A 76 9.21 4.64 8.87
C SER A 76 9.03 5.79 9.88
N ILE A 77 7.95 5.71 10.64
CA ILE A 77 7.64 6.63 11.75
C ILE A 77 8.58 6.38 12.93
N VAL A 78 9.17 5.19 12.96
CA VAL A 78 10.08 4.73 14.00
C VAL A 78 11.46 4.46 13.41
N ASP A 79 12.50 4.53 14.22
CA ASP A 79 13.88 4.23 13.79
C ASP A 79 14.11 2.70 13.64
N SER A 80 13.21 2.03 12.92
CA SER A 80 13.24 0.60 12.61
C SER A 80 12.38 0.31 11.38
N GLU A 81 12.77 -0.71 10.62
CA GLU A 81 11.96 -1.30 9.56
C GLU A 81 10.92 -2.21 10.20
N LEU A 82 9.65 -1.83 10.08
CA LEU A 82 8.50 -2.58 10.57
C LEU A 82 7.40 -2.56 9.53
N ASP A 83 6.57 -3.59 9.55
CA ASP A 83 5.39 -3.67 8.69
C ASP A 83 4.18 -3.12 9.44
N PHE A 84 3.37 -2.31 8.77
CA PHE A 84 2.18 -1.69 9.35
C PHE A 84 0.95 -2.01 8.53
N ILE A 85 -0.19 -2.17 9.18
CA ILE A 85 -1.48 -2.10 8.48
C ILE A 85 -1.88 -0.64 8.44
N VAL A 86 -2.15 -0.15 7.24
CA VAL A 86 -2.51 1.25 6.98
C VAL A 86 -3.78 1.34 6.16
N GLU A 87 -4.50 2.44 6.32
CA GLU A 87 -5.62 2.83 5.45
C GLU A 87 -5.18 4.02 4.60
N VAL A 88 -5.37 3.92 3.28
CA VAL A 88 -5.01 4.99 2.34
C VAL A 88 -6.12 6.03 2.32
N VAL A 89 -5.74 7.29 2.57
CA VAL A 89 -6.68 8.42 2.65
C VAL A 89 -6.46 9.47 1.56
N ASN A 90 -5.38 9.36 0.81
CA ASN A 90 -5.13 10.14 -0.40
C ASN A 90 -3.99 9.49 -1.21
N VAL A 91 -4.05 9.59 -2.54
CA VAL A 91 -2.96 9.19 -3.44
C VAL A 91 -2.54 10.39 -4.29
N SER A 92 -1.26 10.75 -4.24
CA SER A 92 -0.64 11.77 -5.08
C SER A 92 0.13 11.12 -6.23
N LEU A 93 -0.52 10.98 -7.37
CA LEU A 93 0.03 10.30 -8.55
C LEU A 93 1.18 11.08 -9.20
N GLN A 94 1.21 12.41 -9.05
CA GLN A 94 2.35 13.23 -9.49
C GLN A 94 3.63 12.93 -8.71
N LYS A 95 3.50 12.51 -7.45
CA LYS A 95 4.65 12.19 -6.58
C LYS A 95 4.89 10.69 -6.44
N LEU A 96 3.95 9.88 -6.92
CA LEU A 96 3.89 8.44 -6.67
C LEU A 96 3.91 8.13 -5.16
N GLU A 97 3.18 8.93 -4.38
CA GLU A 97 3.07 8.84 -2.93
C GLU A 97 1.60 8.67 -2.52
N ALA A 98 1.38 8.10 -1.33
CA ALA A 98 0.08 8.05 -0.68
C ALA A 98 0.17 8.61 0.75
N ASP A 99 -0.87 9.31 1.17
CA ASP A 99 -1.08 9.63 2.58
C ASP A 99 -1.87 8.50 3.24
N VAL A 100 -1.36 8.00 4.36
CA VAL A 100 -1.96 6.87 5.05
C VAL A 100 -2.22 7.15 6.53
N LEU A 101 -3.20 6.44 7.08
CA LEU A 101 -3.46 6.33 8.51
C LEU A 101 -2.96 4.98 9.01
N VAL A 102 -2.01 4.99 9.94
CA VAL A 102 -1.53 3.75 10.57
C VAL A 102 -2.60 3.19 11.51
N LYS A 103 -2.97 1.93 11.28
CA LYS A 103 -3.99 1.21 12.04
C LYS A 103 -3.36 0.24 13.03
N SER A 104 -2.38 -0.53 12.58
CA SER A 104 -1.66 -1.46 13.43
C SER A 104 -0.20 -1.68 12.98
N VAL A 105 0.60 -2.36 13.81
CA VAL A 105 1.96 -2.84 13.48
C VAL A 105 1.96 -4.36 13.50
N ILE A 106 2.70 -4.97 12.58
CA ILE A 106 2.82 -6.42 12.39
C ILE A 106 4.12 -6.89 13.06
N GLY A 107 4.06 -7.99 13.82
CA GLY A 107 5.24 -8.66 14.37
C GLY A 107 5.96 -7.96 15.53
N ALA A 108 5.46 -6.83 16.04
CA ALA A 108 6.04 -6.13 17.19
C ALA A 108 5.64 -6.77 18.53
N ASP A 109 6.53 -6.72 19.53
CA ASP A 109 6.21 -7.15 20.89
C ASP A 109 5.34 -6.12 21.65
N LEU A 110 4.75 -6.53 22.79
CA LEU A 110 3.84 -5.67 23.57
C LEU A 110 4.48 -4.35 24.03
N ASN A 111 5.78 -4.36 24.36
CA ASN A 111 6.49 -3.16 24.81
C ASN A 111 6.74 -2.21 23.64
N GLN A 112 7.12 -2.75 22.47
CA GLN A 112 7.29 -2.00 21.24
C GLN A 112 5.98 -1.36 20.79
N ILE A 113 4.87 -2.10 20.83
CA ILE A 113 3.53 -1.60 20.43
C ILE A 113 3.17 -0.32 21.18
N GLN A 114 3.38 -0.28 22.51
CA GLN A 114 3.00 0.90 23.29
C GLN A 114 3.83 2.13 22.89
N TRP A 115 5.12 1.95 22.62
CA TRP A 115 5.97 3.04 22.15
C TRP A 115 5.60 3.49 20.73
N ILE A 116 5.43 2.55 19.79
CA ILE A 116 5.02 2.81 18.41
C ILE A 116 3.70 3.58 18.38
N GLN A 117 2.73 3.21 19.22
CA GLN A 117 1.46 3.93 19.34
C GLN A 117 1.63 5.40 19.73
N GLN A 118 2.61 5.72 20.58
CA GLN A 118 2.87 7.11 20.96
C GLN A 118 3.48 7.88 19.79
N GLU A 119 4.39 7.27 19.02
CA GLU A 119 4.97 7.89 17.84
C GLU A 119 3.92 8.09 16.74
N VAL A 120 3.12 7.07 16.44
CA VAL A 120 2.03 7.14 15.46
C VAL A 120 1.02 8.23 15.82
N LYS A 121 0.66 8.40 17.10
CA LYS A 121 -0.29 9.45 17.55
C LYS A 121 0.22 10.87 17.33
N LYS A 122 1.52 11.08 17.14
CA LYS A 122 2.08 12.40 16.82
C LYS A 122 1.85 12.78 15.36
N CYS A 123 1.52 11.81 14.50
CA CYS A 123 1.29 12.01 13.08
C CYS A 123 -0.22 11.90 12.78
N SER A 124 -0.79 12.89 12.11
CA SER A 124 -2.18 12.82 11.63
C SER A 124 -2.34 11.86 10.45
N SER A 125 -1.33 11.83 9.58
CA SER A 125 -1.17 10.95 8.42
C SER A 125 0.32 10.89 8.07
N VAL A 126 0.71 9.89 7.28
CA VAL A 126 2.09 9.72 6.81
C VAL A 126 2.09 9.60 5.30
N ALA A 127 2.87 10.46 4.64
CA ALA A 127 3.11 10.39 3.21
C ALA A 127 4.26 9.42 2.93
N LEU A 128 4.04 8.46 2.03
CA LEU A 128 5.01 7.42 1.70
C LEU A 128 4.87 6.93 0.25
N PRO A 129 5.94 6.37 -0.34
CA PRO A 129 5.93 5.93 -1.73
C PRO A 129 4.91 4.81 -1.97
N LEU A 130 4.22 4.85 -3.11
CA LEU A 130 3.26 3.81 -3.50
C LEU A 130 3.90 2.41 -3.52
N VAL A 131 5.17 2.32 -3.96
CA VAL A 131 5.93 1.05 -4.04
C VAL A 131 6.20 0.40 -2.68
N GLU A 132 5.95 1.09 -1.56
CA GLU A 132 6.04 0.49 -0.22
C GLU A 132 4.70 -0.10 0.27
N LEU A 133 3.63 0.06 -0.51
CA LEU A 133 2.28 -0.38 -0.17
C LEU A 133 1.90 -1.67 -0.90
N PHE A 134 1.47 -2.65 -0.11
CA PHE A 134 0.94 -3.93 -0.60
C PHE A 134 -0.52 -4.04 -0.24
N VAL A 135 -1.42 -3.96 -1.22
CA VAL A 135 -2.87 -3.93 -1.01
C VAL A 135 -3.34 -5.21 -0.34
N ILE A 136 -4.08 -5.06 0.76
CA ILE A 136 -4.68 -6.17 1.50
C ILE A 136 -5.88 -6.68 0.73
N SER A 137 -5.94 -7.99 0.48
CA SER A 137 -7.06 -8.67 -0.18
C SER A 137 -8.08 -9.23 0.81
N GLU A 138 -7.71 -9.35 2.09
CA GLU A 138 -8.67 -9.69 3.14
C GLU A 138 -9.81 -8.67 3.15
N GLU A 139 -11.06 -9.15 3.13
CA GLU A 139 -12.28 -8.34 3.11
C GLU A 139 -12.59 -7.63 1.76
N ASP A 140 -11.82 -7.89 0.70
CA ASP A 140 -12.12 -7.42 -0.67
C ASP A 140 -12.63 -8.57 -1.57
N ASP A 141 -13.75 -9.18 -1.15
CA ASP A 141 -14.34 -10.37 -1.79
C ASP A 141 -14.73 -10.13 -3.27
N ASP A 142 -15.04 -8.89 -3.63
CA ASP A 142 -15.42 -8.48 -4.99
C ASP A 142 -14.21 -8.03 -5.84
N GLU A 143 -12.98 -8.15 -5.31
CA GLU A 143 -11.72 -7.77 -5.97
C GLU A 143 -11.70 -6.31 -6.46
N VAL A 144 -12.34 -5.41 -5.71
CA VAL A 144 -12.48 -3.99 -6.07
C VAL A 144 -11.13 -3.32 -6.23
N TYR A 145 -10.17 -3.68 -5.38
CA TYR A 145 -8.83 -3.09 -5.34
C TYR A 145 -7.77 -3.93 -6.04
N LEU A 146 -8.13 -5.05 -6.68
CA LEU A 146 -7.17 -5.90 -7.42
C LEU A 146 -6.39 -5.08 -8.46
N LYS A 147 -7.08 -4.24 -9.24
CA LYS A 147 -6.42 -3.40 -10.25
C LYS A 147 -5.47 -2.37 -9.65
N THR A 148 -5.83 -1.79 -8.50
CA THR A 148 -4.93 -0.89 -7.76
C THR A 148 -3.67 -1.64 -7.32
N ALA A 149 -3.84 -2.85 -6.77
CA ALA A 149 -2.73 -3.67 -6.33
C ALA A 149 -1.76 -4.00 -7.48
N LEU A 150 -2.31 -4.50 -8.58
CA LEU A 150 -1.54 -4.81 -9.78
C LEU A 150 -0.82 -3.55 -10.30
N ALA A 151 -1.52 -2.42 -10.40
CA ALA A 151 -0.92 -1.20 -10.93
C ALA A 151 0.27 -0.72 -10.10
N ILE A 152 0.20 -0.81 -8.76
CA ILE A 152 1.29 -0.41 -7.86
C ILE A 152 2.46 -1.39 -7.92
N GLU A 153 2.21 -2.70 -7.99
CA GLU A 153 3.26 -3.72 -8.02
C GLU A 153 4.08 -3.69 -9.33
N HIS A 154 3.52 -3.15 -10.41
CA HIS A 154 4.23 -2.98 -11.69
C HIS A 154 5.14 -1.71 -11.75
N VAL A 155 5.13 -0.84 -10.73
CA VAL A 155 5.94 0.42 -10.69
C VAL A 155 7.32 0.18 -10.09
#